data_AF-A0A966QGG5-F1
#
_entry.id   AF-A0A966QGG5-F1
#
_cell.length_a   1.000
_cell.length_b   1.000
_cell.length_c   1.000
_cell.angle_alpha   90.00
_cell.angle_beta   90.00
_cell.angle_gamma   90.00
#
_symmetry.space_group_name_H-M   'P 1'
#
loop_
_entity.id
_entity.type
_entity.pdbx_description
1 polymer ?
#
loop_
_entity_poly.entity_id
_entity_poly.type
_entity_poly.pdbx_seq_one_letter_code
_entity_poly.pdbx_strand_id
1 'polypeptide(L)'
;SIAWAVAEYLAGEIGARSVFATHYHELNQLADQLTNVANAQVLVEETGSELRFLHRVVGGGASRSYGIEAARLAGVPAAVVLRARQVLGRIEANSHVGVGMAA
;
A
#
# COMPACT_ATOMS: atom_id res chain seq x y z
N SER A 1 7.80 -10.92 3.87
CA SER A 1 9.04 -11.46 4.47
C SER A 1 10.27 -11.11 3.63
N ILE A 2 10.41 -11.55 2.37
CA ILE A 2 11.64 -11.27 1.57
C ILE A 2 11.85 -9.78 1.28
N ALA A 3 10.80 -9.05 0.85
CA ALA A 3 10.92 -7.63 0.53
C ALA A 3 11.43 -6.79 1.73
N TRP A 4 10.99 -7.13 2.94
CA TRP A 4 11.44 -6.51 4.18
C TRP A 4 12.93 -6.76 4.42
N ALA A 5 13.35 -8.03 4.41
CA ALA A 5 14.75 -8.40 4.64
C ALA A 5 15.70 -7.76 3.60
N VAL A 6 15.27 -7.66 2.34
CA VAL A 6 16.03 -6.96 1.30
C VAL A 6 16.13 -5.46 1.59
N ALA A 7 15.03 -4.83 1.98
CA ALA A 7 15.03 -3.40 2.33
C ALA A 7 15.93 -3.10 3.54
N GLU A 8 15.91 -3.95 4.57
CA GLU A 8 16.81 -3.85 5.73
C GLU A 8 18.27 -4.00 5.31
N TYR A 9 18.59 -5.03 4.53
CA TYR A 9 19.96 -5.27 4.07
C TYR A 9 20.49 -4.12 3.20
N LEU A 10 19.66 -3.57 2.32
CA LEU A 10 20.00 -2.39 1.52
C LEU A 10 20.29 -1.16 2.40
N ALA A 11 19.45 -0.91 3.40
CA ALA A 11 19.55 0.27 4.27
C ALA A 11 20.68 0.15 5.30
N GLY A 12 20.91 -1.02 5.87
CA GLY A 12 21.90 -1.25 6.93
C GLY A 12 23.28 -1.65 6.41
N GLU A 13 23.36 -2.73 5.64
CA GLU A 13 24.63 -3.36 5.26
C GLU A 13 25.26 -2.71 4.03
N ILE A 14 24.46 -2.44 2.99
CA ILE A 14 24.97 -1.82 1.75
C ILE A 14 25.06 -0.30 1.89
N GLY A 15 24.05 0.35 2.48
CA GLY A 15 23.98 1.80 2.62
C GLY A 15 23.88 2.56 1.29
N ALA A 16 23.44 1.90 0.22
CA ALA A 16 23.32 2.52 -1.10
C ALA A 16 22.05 3.37 -1.23
N ARG A 17 22.13 4.43 -2.04
CA ARG A 17 20.94 5.19 -2.45
C ARG A 17 19.99 4.27 -3.19
N SER A 18 18.79 4.10 -2.63
CA SER A 18 17.81 3.13 -3.10
C SER A 18 16.43 3.76 -3.22
N VAL A 19 15.70 3.38 -4.27
CA VAL A 19 14.27 3.64 -4.41
C VAL A 19 13.57 2.30 -4.42
N PHE A 20 12.70 2.06 -3.44
CA PHE A 20 11.99 0.79 -3.29
C PHE A 20 10.50 1.01 -3.51
N ALA A 21 10.03 0.80 -4.74
CA ALA A 21 8.60 0.82 -5.04
C ALA A 21 7.96 -0.51 -4.59
N THR A 22 6.92 -0.45 -3.77
CA THR A 22 6.28 -1.63 -3.18
C THR A 22 4.76 -1.45 -3.07
N HIS A 23 4.04 -2.57 -3.03
CA HIS A 23 2.61 -2.64 -2.72
C HIS A 23 2.34 -3.19 -1.30
N TYR A 24 3.39 -3.53 -0.55
CA TYR A 24 3.31 -4.01 0.82
C TYR A 24 3.26 -2.82 1.80
N HIS A 25 2.12 -2.62 2.45
CA HIS A 25 1.92 -1.53 3.41
C HIS A 25 2.74 -1.72 4.68
N GLU A 26 3.06 -2.97 5.03
CA GLU A 26 3.84 -3.32 6.21
C GLU A 26 5.21 -2.62 6.17
N LEU A 27 5.85 -2.54 5.00
CA LEU A 27 7.16 -1.92 4.82
C LEU A 27 7.20 -0.42 5.20
N ASN A 28 6.05 0.25 5.30
CA ASN A 28 6.00 1.62 5.83
C ASN A 28 6.64 1.72 7.22
N GLN A 29 6.55 0.67 8.05
CA GLN A 29 7.11 0.63 9.40
C GLN A 29 8.64 0.69 9.44
N LEU A 30 9.33 0.40 8.33
CA LEU A 30 10.79 0.50 8.29
C LEU A 30 11.29 1.92 8.50
N ALA A 31 10.53 2.93 8.09
CA ALA A 31 10.87 4.33 8.31
C ALA A 31 10.83 4.75 9.79
N ASP A 32 10.09 4.00 10.62
CA ASP A 32 10.05 4.24 12.07
C ASP A 32 11.21 3.54 12.79
N GLN A 33 11.80 2.51 12.18
CA GLN A 33 12.84 1.66 12.77
C GLN A 33 14.25 2.07 12.32
N LEU A 34 14.40 2.59 11.11
CA LEU A 34 15.68 2.91 10.49
C LEU A 34 15.77 4.40 10.15
N THR A 35 16.76 5.09 10.72
CA THR A 35 16.91 6.56 10.61
C THR A 35 17.24 7.06 9.20
N ASN A 36 17.71 6.18 8.31
CA ASN A 36 18.05 6.47 6.92
C ASN A 36 16.96 6.02 5.92
N VAL A 37 15.79 5.61 6.40
CA VAL A 37 14.65 5.22 5.56
C VAL A 37 13.54 6.26 5.70
N ALA A 38 12.92 6.64 4.59
CA ALA A 38 11.78 7.54 4.55
C ALA A 38 10.73 7.03 3.59
N ASN A 39 9.45 7.16 3.99
CA ASN A 39 8.34 6.80 3.13
C ASN A 39 7.97 7.91 2.16
N ALA A 40 7.62 7.52 0.94
CA ALA A 40 7.04 8.40 -0.05
C ALA A 40 5.91 7.67 -0.79
N GLN A 41 4.91 8.43 -1.25
CA GLN A 41 3.76 7.92 -1.97
C GLN A 41 3.43 8.80 -3.18
N VAL A 42 2.84 8.19 -4.20
CA VAL A 42 2.27 8.91 -5.34
C VAL A 42 0.84 9.31 -4.99
N LEU A 43 0.53 10.61 -5.08
CA LEU A 43 -0.79 11.11 -4.77
C LEU A 43 -1.83 10.65 -5.78
N VAL A 44 -2.99 10.31 -5.23
CA VAL A 44 -4.19 9.91 -5.96
C VAL A 44 -5.34 10.76 -5.43
N GLU A 45 -6.13 11.33 -6.33
CA GLU A 45 -7.32 12.11 -6.01
C GLU A 45 -8.58 11.31 -6.38
N GLU A 46 -9.50 11.19 -5.43
CA GLU A 46 -10.81 10.56 -5.62
C GLU A 46 -11.86 11.66 -5.76
N THR A 47 -12.57 11.68 -6.89
CA THR A 47 -13.70 12.60 -7.12
C THR A 47 -14.92 11.80 -7.51
N GLY A 48 -15.79 11.52 -6.53
CA GLY A 48 -17.00 10.71 -6.73
C GLY A 48 -16.66 9.28 -7.19
N SER A 49 -16.86 9.01 -8.48
CA SER A 49 -16.52 7.71 -9.09
C SER A 49 -15.26 7.75 -9.96
N GLU A 50 -14.58 8.89 -10.06
CA GLU A 50 -13.32 9.05 -10.79
C GLU A 50 -12.13 8.97 -9.86
N LEU A 51 -11.07 8.31 -10.33
CA LEU A 51 -9.79 8.25 -9.65
C LEU A 51 -8.74 8.87 -10.58
N ARG A 52 -8.06 9.91 -10.11
CA ARG A 52 -7.05 10.65 -10.87
C ARG A 52 -5.68 10.45 -10.23
N PHE A 53 -4.75 9.89 -11.00
CA PHE A 53 -3.35 9.80 -10.61
C PHE A 53 -2.69 11.17 -10.80
N LEU A 54 -2.26 11.81 -9.72
CA LEU A 54 -1.68 13.16 -9.78
C LEU A 54 -0.21 13.15 -10.21
N HIS A 55 0.40 11.97 -10.34
CA HIS A 55 1.82 11.75 -10.66
C HIS A 55 2.77 12.59 -9.79
N ARG A 56 2.34 12.94 -8.57
CA ARG A 56 3.10 13.74 -7.62
C ARG A 56 3.55 12.86 -6.47
N VAL A 57 4.86 12.80 -6.25
CA VAL A 57 5.45 12.11 -5.09
C VAL A 57 5.45 13.06 -3.90
N VAL A 58 4.93 12.59 -2.76
CA VAL A 58 4.96 13.32 -1.48
C VAL A 58 5.47 12.41 -0.37
N GLY A 59 5.97 13.01 0.71
CA GLY A 59 6.39 12.26 1.89
C GLY A 59 5.21 11.57 2.59
N GLY A 60 5.51 10.45 3.24
CA GLY A 60 4.55 9.64 4.00
C GLY A 60 4.26 8.29 3.36
N GLY A 61 3.78 7.35 4.17
CA GLY A 61 3.39 6.01 3.73
C GLY A 61 2.01 6.01 3.08
N ALA A 62 1.82 5.14 2.08
CA ALA A 62 0.51 4.90 1.50
C ALA A 62 -0.34 4.05 2.45
N SER A 63 -1.58 4.48 2.74
CA SER A 63 -2.53 3.80 3.63
C SER A 63 -3.65 3.05 2.90
N ARG A 64 -3.76 3.21 1.58
CA ARG A 64 -4.82 2.62 0.77
C ARG A 64 -4.27 2.00 -0.51
N SER A 65 -4.89 0.89 -0.92
CA SER A 65 -4.65 0.24 -2.21
C SER A 65 -5.76 0.60 -3.19
N TYR A 66 -5.39 0.97 -4.41
CA TYR A 66 -6.30 1.40 -5.46
C TYR A 66 -6.48 0.34 -6.55
N GLY A 67 -6.21 -0.93 -6.23
CA GLY A 67 -6.21 -2.02 -7.20
C GLY A 67 -7.58 -2.24 -7.88
N ILE A 68 -8.68 -2.14 -7.13
CA ILE A 68 -10.04 -2.32 -7.67
C ILE A 68 -10.40 -1.16 -8.60
N GLU A 69 -10.08 0.06 -8.21
CA GLU A 69 -10.31 1.27 -9.01
C GLU A 69 -9.47 1.27 -10.28
N ALA A 70 -8.19 0.87 -10.19
CA ALA A 70 -7.31 0.72 -11.33
C ALA A 70 -7.84 -0.34 -12.31
N ALA A 71 -8.31 -1.49 -11.82
CA ALA A 71 -8.93 -2.52 -12.64
C ALA A 71 -10.20 -2.01 -13.36
N ARG A 72 -11.04 -1.24 -12.67
CA ARG A 72 -12.22 -0.61 -13.28
C ARG A 72 -11.82 0.36 -14.39
N LEU A 73 -10.80 1.19 -14.18
CA LEU A 73 -10.29 2.12 -15.20
C LEU A 73 -9.68 1.38 -16.40
N ALA A 74 -9.07 0.21 -16.17
CA ALA A 74 -8.53 -0.65 -17.23
C ALA A 74 -9.61 -1.40 -18.04
N GLY A 75 -10.91 -1.21 -17.73
CA GLY A 75 -12.02 -1.81 -18.48
C GLY A 75 -12.39 -3.23 -18.03
N VAL A 76 -11.98 -3.64 -16.82
CA VAL A 76 -12.42 -4.93 -16.26
C VAL A 76 -13.96 -4.93 -16.11
N PRO A 77 -14.66 -6.02 -16.48
CA PRO A 77 -16.13 -6.06 -16.46
C PRO A 77 -16.73 -5.66 -15.11
N ALA A 78 -17.81 -4.89 -15.14
CA ALA A 78 -18.46 -4.35 -13.94
C ALA A 78 -18.85 -5.43 -12.92
N ALA A 79 -19.30 -6.60 -13.38
CA ALA A 79 -19.63 -7.74 -12.51
C ALA A 79 -18.40 -8.26 -11.74
N VAL A 80 -17.21 -8.26 -12.35
CA VAL A 80 -15.96 -8.67 -11.71
C VAL A 80 -15.50 -7.62 -10.70
N VAL A 81 -15.58 -6.33 -11.05
CA VAL A 81 -15.26 -5.22 -10.13
C VAL A 81 -16.18 -5.25 -8.90
N LEU A 82 -17.48 -5.45 -9.09
CA LEU A 82 -18.46 -5.57 -8.01
C LEU A 82 -18.12 -6.75 -7.10
N ARG A 83 -17.80 -7.91 -7.70
CA ARG A 83 -17.40 -9.09 -6.93
C ARG A 83 -16.13 -8.86 -6.12
N ALA A 84 -15.14 -8.18 -6.69
CA ALA A 84 -13.89 -7.82 -6.00
C ALA A 84 -14.17 -6.96 -4.76
N ARG A 85 -15.07 -5.97 -4.84
CA ARG A 85 -15.47 -5.15 -3.68
C ARG A 85 -16.12 -5.97 -2.58
N GLN A 86 -17.01 -6.90 -2.94
CA GLN A 86 -17.65 -7.80 -1.97
C GLN A 86 -16.65 -8.77 -1.32
N VAL A 87 -15.63 -9.22 -2.06
CA VAL A 87 -14.55 -10.05 -1.51
C VAL A 87 -13.72 -9.24 -0.52
N LEU A 88 -13.29 -8.03 -0.92
CA LEU A 88 -12.52 -7.13 -0.06
C LEU A 88 -13.24 -6.84 1.25
N GLY A 89 -14.52 -6.43 1.20
CA GLY A 89 -15.30 -6.15 2.40
C GLY A 89 -15.45 -7.35 3.34
N ARG A 90 -15.48 -8.58 2.81
CA ARG A 90 -15.46 -9.80 3.64
C ARG A 90 -14.09 -10.07 4.28
N ILE A 91 -13.01 -9.82 3.55
CA ILE A 91 -11.65 -9.97 4.06
C ILE A 91 -11.40 -8.95 5.18
N GLU A 92 -11.81 -7.69 4.99
CA GLU A 92 -11.69 -6.64 6.00
C GLU A 92 -12.52 -6.97 7.24
N ALA A 93 -13.79 -7.40 7.07
CA ALA A 93 -14.64 -7.81 8.19
C ALA A 93 -14.07 -8.99 8.98
N ASN A 94 -13.49 -9.98 8.31
CA ASN A 94 -12.88 -11.14 8.98
C ASN A 94 -11.51 -10.83 9.60
N SER A 95 -10.78 -9.85 9.06
CA SER A 95 -9.50 -9.38 9.62
C SER A 95 -9.69 -8.58 10.92
N HIS A 96 -10.88 -8.00 11.14
CA HIS A 96 -11.21 -7.23 12.34
C HIS A 96 -11.51 -8.06 13.61
N VAL A 97 -11.44 -9.40 13.57
CA VAL A 97 -11.67 -10.26 14.76
C VAL A 97 -10.39 -10.47 15.60
N GLY A 98 -9.28 -9.81 15.27
CA GLY A 98 -7.97 -10.00 15.93
C GLY A 98 -7.39 -8.81 16.71
N VAL A 99 -8.18 -7.78 17.04
CA VAL A 99 -7.70 -6.68 17.93
C VAL A 99 -8.61 -6.57 19.14
N GLY A 100 -8.55 -7.61 19.96
CA GLY A 100 -9.07 -7.64 21.31
C GLY A 100 -8.21 -8.59 22.13
N MET A 101 -7.55 -8.05 23.16
CA MET A 101 -6.72 -8.71 24.18
C MET A 101 -5.20 -8.75 23.91
N ALA A 102 -4.46 -7.82 24.51
CA ALA A 102 -3.60 -8.11 25.68
C ALA A 102 -2.95 -6.83 26.23
N ALA A 103 -3.10 -6.67 27.56
CA ALA A 103 -2.45 -5.74 28.52
C ALA A 103 -2.80 -4.24 28.42
#